data_AF-A0A7K4H5I7-F1
#
_entry.id   AF-A0A7K4H5I7-F1
#
_cell.length_a   1.000
_cell.length_b   1.000
_cell.length_c   1.000
_cell.angle_alpha   90.00
_cell.angle_beta   90.00
_cell.angle_gamma   90.00
#
_symmetry.space_group_name_H-M   'P 1'
#
loop_
_entity.id
_entity.type
_entity.pdbx_description
1 polymer ?
#
loop_
_entity_poly.entity_id
_entity_poly.type
_entity_poly.pdbx_seq_one_letter_code
_entity_poly.pdbx_strand_id
1 'polypeptide(L)' 'MELVDYQDYDWENDWKVIVGIFETIDHLNSLFKKIDVPYLREIQQKMLILNLEKYAWSLQNYIIEKYS' A
#
# COMPACT_ATOMS: atom_id res chain seq x y z
N MET A 1 -29.84 12.41 2.07
CA MET A 1 -28.83 12.80 3.09
C MET A 1 -28.12 11.56 3.61
N GLU A 2 -28.83 10.48 3.95
CA GLU A 2 -28.25 9.21 4.44
C GLU A 2 -27.25 8.50 3.49
N LEU A 3 -27.39 8.64 2.17
CA LEU A 3 -26.48 7.99 1.21
C LEU A 3 -25.09 8.63 1.15
N VAL A 4 -24.98 9.93 1.43
CA VAL A 4 -23.71 10.67 1.38
C VAL A 4 -22.86 10.30 2.60
N ASP A 5 -23.48 10.23 3.79
CA ASP A 5 -22.80 9.82 5.02
C ASP A 5 -22.27 8.38 4.95
N TYR A 6 -22.98 7.48 4.27
CA TYR A 6 -22.54 6.09 4.08
C TYR A 6 -21.37 5.99 3.09
N GLN A 7 -21.40 6.79 2.01
CA GLN A 7 -20.30 6.84 1.03
C GLN A 7 -19.02 7.43 1.64
N ASP A 8 -19.14 8.45 2.49
CA ASP A 8 -18.01 9.04 3.22
C ASP A 8 -17.38 8.05 4.21
N TYR A 9 -18.21 7.27 4.91
CA TYR A 9 -17.75 6.21 5.82
C TYR A 9 -16.99 5.10 5.08
N ASP A 10 -17.54 4.63 3.96
CA ASP A 10 -16.90 3.60 3.14
C ASP A 10 -15.59 4.11 2.53
N TRP A 11 -15.56 5.37 2.07
CA TRP A 11 -14.33 6.01 1.58
C TRP A 11 -13.26 6.09 2.68
N GLU A 12 -13.63 6.53 3.89
CA GLU A 12 -12.70 6.63 5.00
C GLU A 12 -12.10 5.26 5.36
N ASN A 13 -12.92 4.21 5.36
CA ASN A 13 -12.45 2.85 5.62
C ASN A 13 -11.50 2.34 4.54
N ASP A 14 -11.87 2.48 3.27
CA ASP A 14 -11.02 2.07 2.14
C ASP A 14 -9.69 2.85 2.15
N TRP A 15 -9.73 4.14 2.50
CA TRP A 15 -8.53 4.96 2.61
C TRP A 15 -7.62 4.54 3.77
N LYS A 16 -8.19 4.21 4.94
CA LYS A 16 -7.42 3.64 6.07
C LYS A 16 -6.72 2.34 5.69
N VAL A 17 -7.37 1.49 4.90
CA VAL A 17 -6.75 0.25 4.41
C VAL A 17 -5.56 0.56 3.48
N ILE A 18 -5.69 1.54 2.58
CA ILE A 18 -4.59 1.95 1.68
C ILE A 18 -3.40 2.48 2.47
N VAL A 19 -3.63 3.35 3.46
CA VAL A 19 -2.58 3.84 4.34
C VAL A 19 -1.89 2.69 5.06
N GLY A 20 -2.65 1.74 5.62
CA GLY A 20 -2.09 0.56 6.28
C GLY A 20 -1.26 -0.34 5.37
N ILE A 21 -1.60 -0.44 4.08
CA ILE A 21 -0.79 -1.16 3.08
C ILE A 21 0.57 -0.46 2.90
N PHE A 22 0.59 0.86 2.71
CA PHE A 22 1.85 1.61 2.55
C PHE A 22 2.73 1.53 3.80
N GLU A 23 2.15 1.71 4.99
CA GLU A 23 2.86 1.56 6.26
C GLU A 23 3.48 0.16 6.41
N THR A 24 2.75 -0.88 5.98
CA THR A 24 3.25 -2.26 6.00
C THR A 24 4.41 -2.47 5.02
N ILE A 25 4.33 -1.87 3.82
CA ILE A 25 5.42 -1.92 2.82
C ILE A 25 6.67 -1.24 3.37
N ASP A 26 6.53 -0.06 3.98
CA ASP A 26 7.63 0.67 4.61
C ASP A 26 8.24 -0.13 5.76
N HIS A 27 7.41 -0.74 6.60
CA HIS A 27 7.86 -1.61 7.67
C HIS A 27 8.64 -2.80 7.12
N LEU A 28 8.13 -3.49 6.10
CA LEU A 28 8.79 -4.61 5.45
C LEU A 28 10.16 -4.21 4.87
N ASN A 29 10.23 -3.07 4.19
CA ASN A 29 11.49 -2.52 3.68
C ASN A 29 12.49 -2.26 4.81
N SER A 30 12.03 -1.72 5.94
CA SER A 30 12.87 -1.52 7.13
C SER A 30 13.40 -2.83 7.72
N LEU A 31 12.61 -3.91 7.66
CA LEU A 31 13.02 -5.24 8.12
C LEU A 31 14.06 -5.86 7.19
N PHE A 32 13.88 -5.76 5.86
CA PHE A 32 14.86 -6.27 4.90
C PHE A 32 16.23 -5.64 5.07
N LYS A 33 16.30 -4.33 5.34
CA LYS A 33 17.57 -3.62 5.60
C LYS A 33 18.35 -4.12 6.81
N LYS A 34 17.71 -4.88 7.72
CA LYS A 34 18.36 -5.45 8.91
C LYS A 34 18.97 -6.83 8.65
N ILE A 35 18.69 -7.45 7.51
CA ILE A 35 19.16 -8.79 7.17
C ILE A 35 20.34 -8.64 6.22
N ASP A 36 21.51 -9.13 6.64
CA ASP A 36 22.66 -9.24 5.75
C ASP A 36 22.42 -10.38 4.74
N VAL A 37 22.40 -10.05 3.45
CA VAL A 37 22.12 -10.99 2.38
C VAL A 37 23.05 -10.76 1.18
N PRO A 38 23.35 -11.80 0.37
CA PRO A 38 24.11 -11.62 -0.86
C PRO A 38 23.43 -10.64 -1.83
N TYR A 39 24.22 -9.99 -2.69
CA TYR A 39 23.74 -8.98 -3.66
C TYR A 39 22.50 -9.39 -4.47
N LEU A 40 22.43 -10.64 -4.95
CA LEU A 40 21.27 -11.13 -5.68
C LEU A 40 19.98 -11.10 -4.84
N ARG A 41 20.08 -11.45 -3.55
CA ARG A 41 18.94 -11.39 -2.62
C ARG A 41 18.54 -9.95 -2.33
N GLU A 42 19.50 -9.03 -2.22
CA GLU A 42 19.23 -7.61 -2.05
C GLU A 42 18.44 -7.04 -3.24
N ILE A 43 18.81 -7.40 -4.47
CA ILE A 43 18.05 -7.01 -5.68
C ILE A 43 16.64 -7.58 -5.62
N GLN A 44 16.48 -8.86 -5.26
CA GLN A 44 15.17 -9.50 -5.15
C GLN A 44 14.28 -8.80 -4.12
N GLN A 45 14.83 -8.42 -2.96
CA GLN A 45 14.11 -7.65 -1.95
C GLN A 45 13.67 -6.28 -2.48
N LYS A 46 14.56 -5.54 -3.15
CA LYS A 46 14.21 -4.23 -3.77
C LYS A 46 13.12 -4.37 -4.83
N MET A 47 13.17 -5.42 -5.65
CA MET A 47 12.18 -5.67 -6.69
C MET A 47 10.82 -6.05 -6.10
N LEU A 48 10.80 -6.82 -5.01
CA LEU A 48 9.58 -7.13 -4.27
C LEU A 48 8.92 -5.85 -3.72
N ILE A 49 9.68 -4.99 -3.04
CA ILE A 49 9.17 -3.71 -2.52
C ILE A 49 8.59 -2.86 -3.65
N LEU A 50 9.32 -2.69 -4.75
CA LEU A 50 8.86 -1.91 -5.90
C LEU A 50 7.54 -2.45 -6.49
N ASN A 51 7.38 -3.77 -6.57
CA ASN A 51 6.15 -4.37 -7.08
C ASN A 51 4.97 -4.19 -6.13
N LEU A 52 5.21 -4.29 -4.82
CA LEU A 52 4.19 -4.03 -3.80
C LEU A 52 3.74 -2.57 -3.83
N GLU A 53 4.68 -1.62 -3.92
CA GLU A 53 4.38 -0.19 -4.07
C GLU A 53 3.53 0.03 -5.31
N LYS A 54 3.96 -0.43 -6.49
CA LYS A 54 3.18 -0.28 -7.73
C LYS A 54 1.76 -0.79 -7.61
N TYR A 55 1.56 -1.92 -6.94
CA TYR A 55 0.23 -2.46 -6.72
C TYR A 55 -0.60 -1.61 -5.75
N ALA A 56 -0.01 -1.14 -4.64
CA ALA A 56 -0.67 -0.24 -3.70
C ALA A 56 -1.12 1.07 -4.36
N TRP A 57 -0.27 1.65 -5.22
CA TRP A 57 -0.62 2.82 -6.05
C TRP A 57 -1.79 2.53 -7.00
N SER A 58 -1.80 1.35 -7.64
CA SER A 58 -2.93 0.93 -8.48
C SER A 58 -4.24 0.81 -7.69
N LEU A 59 -4.19 0.30 -6.46
CA LEU A 59 -5.36 0.22 -5.57
C LEU A 59 -5.83 1.60 -5.11
N GLN A 60 -4.89 2.50 -4.80
CA GLN A 60 -5.19 3.89 -4.45
C GLN A 60 -5.96 4.57 -5.58
N ASN A 61 -5.48 4.44 -6.83
CA ASN A 61 -6.15 5.01 -7.99
C ASN A 61 -7.55 4.42 -8.18
N TYR A 62 -7.70 3.11 -8.02
CA TYR A 62 -9.00 2.46 -8.07
C TYR A 62 -9.97 3.01 -7.02
N ILE A 63 -9.53 3.23 -5.78
CA ILE A 63 -10.37 3.82 -4.73
C ILE A 63 -10.72 5.27 -5.07
N ILE A 64 -9.78 6.08 -5.56
CA ILE A 64 -10.07 7.45 -6.02
C ILE A 64 -11.16 7.42 -7.10
N GLU A 65 -11.06 6.54 -8.09
CA GLU A 65 -12.05 6.39 -9.17
C GLU A 65 -13.41 5.89 -8.67
N LYS A 66 -13.44 5.00 -7.67
CA LYS A 66 -14.67 4.45 -7.07
C LYS A 66 -15.53 5.52 -6.38
N TYR A 67 -14.91 6.56 -5.83
CA TYR A 67 -15.59 7.60 -5.05
C TYR A 67 -15.59 9.00 -5.70
N SER A 68 -14.99 9.15 -6.89
CA SER A 68 -15.04 10.39 -7.71
C SER A 68 -16.37 10.52 -8.46
#